data_AF-A0A7X9SY11-F1
#
_entry.id   AF-A0A7X9SY11-F1
#
_cell.length_a   1.000
_cell.length_b   1.000
_cell.length_c   1.000
_cell.angle_alpha   90.00
_cell.angle_beta   90.00
_cell.angle_gamma   90.00
#
_symmetry.space_group_name_H-M   'P 1'
#
loop_
_entity.id
_entity.type
_entity.pdbx_description
1 polymer ?
#
loop_
_entity_poly.entity_id
_entity_poly.type
_entity_poly.pdbx_seq_one_letter_code
_entity_poly.pdbx_strand_id
1 'polypeptide(L)'
;MDCQDVRAALSARLDGEPSGADDDVVDAHLDACDECRAWFEKAVALNRSLLMGPAAEGTSAGAGGPGGRTALPDAADMAALSERILSTVEPQRRRRERTWFFIAGSARVLLVVLGLLHFAWGVELLLGAGGAMTQAAVDAGAAASVGAESGEAAAAAAEALDEMVAPSVDAAAIRMAFAVGMFWAAWRPRAAMGMTPVYGAAAMFSIGFATRDLVLGTLQFTDVATLALMAVSAIALGLVWLGGYTPAAMAQAWRAASGRPVRGLPGELE
;
A
#
# COMPACT_ATOMS: atom_id res chain seq x y z
N MET A 1 -26.05 -10.52 17.17
CA MET A 1 -25.46 -9.58 18.14
C MET A 1 -26.60 -9.11 19.01
N ASP A 2 -26.44 -9.13 20.34
CA ASP A 2 -27.49 -8.64 21.23
C ASP A 2 -27.50 -7.11 21.27
N CYS A 3 -28.64 -6.51 21.62
CA CYS A 3 -28.78 -5.07 21.78
C CYS A 3 -27.80 -4.51 22.83
N GLN A 4 -27.43 -5.29 23.85
CA GLN A 4 -26.43 -4.88 24.84
C GLN A 4 -25.03 -4.74 24.22
N ASP A 5 -24.61 -5.72 23.43
CA ASP A 5 -23.32 -5.70 22.73
C ASP A 5 -23.22 -4.51 21.79
N VAL A 6 -24.30 -4.22 21.06
CA VAL A 6 -24.39 -3.10 20.12
C VAL A 6 -24.32 -1.76 20.87
N ARG A 7 -25.02 -1.60 22.00
CA ARG A 7 -24.93 -0.38 22.82
C ARG A 7 -23.54 -0.18 23.41
N ALA A 8 -22.88 -1.24 23.87
CA ALA A 8 -21.51 -1.18 24.36
C ALA A 8 -20.53 -0.74 23.25
N ALA A 9 -20.65 -1.35 22.06
CA ALA A 9 -19.86 -0.97 20.89
C ALA A 9 -20.07 0.50 20.47
N LEU A 10 -21.33 0.97 20.50
CA LEU A 10 -21.66 2.37 20.18
C LEU A 10 -21.18 3.37 21.23
N SER A 11 -21.21 3.00 22.52
CA SER A 11 -20.63 3.81 23.59
C SER A 11 -19.12 3.95 23.39
N ALA A 12 -18.40 2.84 23.16
CA ALA A 12 -16.97 2.87 22.87
C ALA A 12 -16.65 3.78 21.68
N ARG A 13 -17.47 3.73 20.61
CA ARG A 13 -17.35 4.65 19.45
C ARG A 13 -17.53 6.12 19.84
N LEU A 14 -18.48 6.44 20.72
CA LEU A 14 -18.73 7.80 21.23
C LEU A 14 -17.55 8.33 22.04
N ASP A 15 -16.87 7.47 22.80
CA ASP A 15 -15.73 7.79 23.65
C ASP A 15 -14.38 7.70 22.90
N GLY A 16 -14.38 7.22 21.66
CA GLY A 16 -13.19 7.05 20.83
C GLY A 16 -12.35 5.81 21.16
N GLU A 17 -12.92 4.88 21.92
CA GLU A 17 -12.32 3.61 22.31
C GLU A 17 -12.60 2.50 21.27
N PRO A 18 -11.72 1.48 21.17
CA PRO A 18 -11.97 0.34 20.28
C PRO A 18 -13.20 -0.45 20.75
N SER A 19 -14.20 -0.55 19.87
CA SER A 19 -15.48 -1.21 20.14
C SER A 19 -15.40 -2.75 20.24
N GLY A 20 -14.34 -3.37 19.72
CA GLY A 20 -14.16 -4.83 19.67
C GLY A 20 -15.16 -5.57 18.77
N ALA A 21 -16.11 -4.87 18.18
CA ALA A 21 -17.14 -5.34 17.27
C ALA A 21 -16.86 -4.85 15.84
N ASP A 22 -17.30 -5.59 14.84
CA ASP A 22 -17.24 -5.15 13.45
C ASP A 22 -18.26 -4.02 13.21
N ASP A 23 -17.76 -2.86 12.77
CA ASP A 23 -18.58 -1.66 12.55
C ASP A 23 -19.71 -1.92 11.54
N ASP A 24 -19.48 -2.77 10.52
CA ASP A 24 -20.50 -3.09 9.51
C ASP A 24 -21.68 -3.86 10.12
N VAL A 25 -21.41 -4.70 11.13
CA VAL A 25 -22.44 -5.48 11.84
C VAL A 25 -23.23 -4.60 12.81
N VAL A 26 -22.55 -3.65 13.47
CA VAL A 26 -23.16 -2.66 14.37
C VAL A 26 -24.08 -1.73 13.60
N ASP A 27 -23.63 -1.23 12.44
CA ASP A 27 -24.42 -0.32 11.60
C ASP A 27 -25.64 -1.04 10.98
N ALA A 28 -25.49 -2.30 10.53
CA ALA A 28 -26.61 -3.10 10.06
C ALA A 28 -27.67 -3.36 11.15
N HIS A 29 -27.26 -3.51 12.41
CA HIS A 29 -28.20 -3.64 13.54
C HIS A 29 -28.90 -2.31 13.86
N LEU A 30 -28.19 -1.18 13.78
CA LEU A 30 -28.77 0.16 13.96
C LEU A 30 -29.83 0.50 12.90
N ASP A 31 -29.68 -0.02 11.69
CA ASP A 31 -30.68 0.13 10.62
C ASP A 31 -31.95 -0.70 10.88
N ALA A 32 -31.81 -1.85 11.54
CA ALA A 32 -32.91 -2.78 11.80
C ALA A 32 -33.62 -2.57 13.15
N CYS A 33 -32.99 -1.90 14.13
CA CYS A 33 -33.48 -1.81 15.51
C CYS A 33 -33.76 -0.36 15.97
N ASP A 34 -35.05 -0.02 16.08
CA ASP A 34 -35.49 1.32 16.48
C ASP A 34 -35.11 1.69 17.93
N GLU A 35 -35.05 0.72 18.84
CA GLU A 35 -34.64 0.97 20.23
C GLU A 35 -33.18 1.39 20.35
N CYS A 36 -32.29 0.72 19.60
CA CYS A 36 -30.88 1.05 19.56
C CYS A 36 -30.64 2.41 18.90
N ARG A 37 -31.43 2.76 17.87
CA ARG A 37 -31.41 4.08 17.23
C ARG A 37 -31.83 5.19 18.20
N ALA A 38 -32.97 5.03 18.87
CA ALA A 38 -33.49 6.00 19.83
C ALA A 38 -32.56 6.18 21.04
N TRP A 39 -31.92 5.09 21.49
CA TRP A 39 -30.90 5.16 22.54
C TRP A 39 -29.67 5.94 22.09
N PHE A 40 -29.17 5.66 20.87
CA PHE A 40 -27.96 6.30 20.35
C PHE A 40 -28.16 7.81 20.11
N GLU A 41 -29.32 8.22 19.60
CA GLU A 41 -29.66 9.65 19.45
C GLU A 41 -29.62 10.40 20.80
N LYS A 42 -30.16 9.79 21.87
CA LYS A 42 -30.11 10.36 23.22
C LYS A 42 -28.68 10.44 23.74
N ALA A 43 -27.89 9.38 23.53
CA ALA A 43 -26.49 9.34 23.96
C ALA A 43 -25.65 10.43 23.27
N VAL A 44 -25.82 10.61 21.95
CA VAL A 44 -25.15 11.66 21.17
C VAL A 44 -25.57 13.06 21.63
N ALA A 45 -26.86 13.28 21.90
CA ALA A 45 -27.36 14.56 22.40
C ALA A 45 -26.78 14.90 23.78
N LEU A 46 -26.74 13.92 24.68
CA LEU A 46 -26.14 14.07 26.01
C LEU A 46 -24.64 14.37 25.92
N ASN A 47 -23.87 13.55 25.18
CA ASN A 47 -22.43 13.75 25.03
C ASN A 47 -22.11 15.14 24.47
N ARG A 48 -22.88 15.61 23.48
CA ARG A 48 -22.76 16.97 22.94
C ARG A 48 -23.03 18.05 23.98
N SER A 49 -24.04 17.86 24.83
CA SER A 49 -24.36 18.82 25.90
C SER A 49 -23.24 18.91 26.96
N LEU A 50 -22.54 17.80 27.20
CA LEU A 50 -21.40 17.74 28.12
C LEU A 50 -20.16 18.42 27.52
N LEU A 51 -19.91 18.22 26.22
CA LEU A 51 -18.76 18.81 25.51
C LEU A 51 -18.90 20.31 25.24
N MET A 52 -20.11 20.80 25.02
CA MET A 52 -20.36 22.21 24.66
C MET A 52 -20.79 23.10 25.84
N GLY A 53 -20.98 22.52 27.04
CA GLY A 53 -21.64 23.18 28.15
C GLY A 53 -23.14 23.39 27.89
N PRO A 54 -23.98 23.56 28.95
CA PRO A 54 -25.41 23.78 28.74
C PRO A 54 -25.61 25.05 27.91
N ALA A 55 -26.17 24.89 26.71
CA ALA A 55 -26.65 26.01 25.93
C ALA A 55 -27.69 26.72 26.79
N ALA A 56 -27.33 27.89 27.31
CA ALA A 56 -28.29 28.70 28.05
C ALA A 56 -29.48 28.93 27.11
N GLU A 57 -30.66 28.43 27.50
CA GLU A 57 -31.95 28.78 26.90
C GLU A 57 -32.18 30.28 27.14
N GLY A 58 -31.51 31.09 26.33
CA GLY A 58 -31.58 32.53 26.37
C GLY A 58 -32.75 32.99 25.54
N THR A 59 -33.90 33.15 26.19
CA THR A 59 -35.02 33.96 25.71
C THR A 59 -34.51 35.23 25.05
N SER A 60 -34.82 35.40 23.77
CA SER A 60 -34.47 36.57 22.98
C SER A 60 -35.25 37.79 23.49
N ALA A 61 -34.64 38.60 24.35
CA ALA A 61 -35.05 39.97 24.61
C ALA A 61 -33.79 40.84 24.68
N GLY A 62 -33.51 41.51 23.57
CA GLY A 62 -32.29 42.31 23.40
C GLY A 62 -32.33 43.67 24.11
N ALA A 63 -31.18 44.07 24.65
CA ALA A 63 -30.69 45.45 24.61
C ALA A 63 -29.15 45.38 24.63
N GLY A 64 -28.53 45.94 23.59
CA GLY A 64 -27.11 45.79 23.31
C GLY A 64 -26.19 46.43 24.34
N GLY A 65 -25.09 45.73 24.62
CA GLY A 65 -23.91 46.26 25.31
C GLY A 65 -22.63 45.80 24.60
N PRO A 66 -21.53 46.57 24.67
CA PRO A 66 -20.27 46.29 23.98
C PRO A 66 -19.52 45.17 24.72
N GLY A 67 -19.96 43.94 24.48
CA GLY A 67 -19.41 42.72 25.08
C GLY A 67 -20.19 41.50 24.63
N GLY A 68 -20.69 41.52 23.38
CA GLY A 68 -21.61 40.54 22.83
C GLY A 68 -21.02 39.13 22.88
N ARG A 69 -21.46 38.35 23.86
CA ARG A 69 -21.48 36.89 23.74
C ARG A 69 -22.32 36.59 22.51
N THR A 70 -21.66 36.09 21.46
CA THR A 70 -22.32 35.63 20.23
C THR A 70 -23.48 34.74 20.61
N ALA A 71 -24.71 35.17 20.33
CA ALA A 71 -25.88 34.30 20.39
C ALA A 71 -25.57 33.05 19.56
N LEU A 72 -25.91 31.87 20.10
CA LEU A 72 -25.78 30.62 19.36
C LEU A 72 -26.56 30.79 18.04
N PRO A 73 -25.97 30.50 16.86
CA PRO A 73 -26.67 30.66 15.59
C PRO A 73 -27.96 29.85 15.61
N ASP A 74 -29.01 30.37 14.96
CA ASP A 74 -30.31 29.72 14.96
C ASP A 74 -30.21 28.31 14.34
N ALA A 75 -31.12 27.40 14.70
CA ALA A 75 -31.05 26.00 14.25
C ALA A 75 -31.05 25.88 12.71
N ALA A 76 -31.75 26.80 12.04
CA ALA A 76 -31.76 26.92 10.58
C ALA A 76 -30.41 27.37 10.01
N ASP A 77 -29.73 28.32 10.66
CA ASP A 77 -28.40 28.80 10.25
C ASP A 77 -27.34 27.72 10.42
N MET A 78 -27.42 26.96 11.52
CA MET A 78 -26.54 25.81 11.77
C MET A 78 -26.76 24.70 10.73
N ALA A 79 -28.00 24.40 10.36
CA ALA A 79 -28.31 23.44 9.29
C ALA A 79 -27.78 23.90 7.93
N ALA A 80 -27.96 25.18 7.58
CA ALA A 80 -27.44 25.75 6.33
C ALA A 80 -25.89 25.76 6.28
N LEU A 81 -25.23 26.00 7.43
CA LEU A 81 -23.77 25.92 7.53
C LEU A 81 -23.28 24.48 7.40
N SER A 82 -23.96 23.53 8.06
CA SER A 82 -23.68 22.09 7.95
C SER A 82 -23.81 21.62 6.49
N GLU A 83 -24.88 21.98 5.81
CA GLU A 83 -25.10 21.66 4.39
C GLU A 83 -24.01 22.28 3.49
N ARG A 84 -23.61 23.52 3.74
CA ARG A 84 -22.50 24.16 3.01
C ARG A 84 -21.16 23.47 3.24
N ILE A 85 -20.88 23.05 4.47
CA ILE A 85 -19.65 22.32 4.82
C ILE A 85 -19.67 20.95 4.16
N LEU A 86 -20.75 20.18 4.31
CA LEU A 86 -20.88 18.85 3.72
C LEU A 86 -20.82 18.92 2.19
N SER A 87 -21.55 19.82 1.55
CA SER A 87 -21.52 19.99 0.10
C SER A 87 -20.15 20.42 -0.45
N THR A 88 -19.29 21.04 0.36
CA THR A 88 -17.92 21.41 -0.05
C THR A 88 -16.90 20.30 0.25
N VAL A 89 -17.01 19.64 1.39
CA VAL A 89 -16.07 18.61 1.85
C VAL A 89 -16.32 17.27 1.17
N GLU A 90 -17.58 16.88 0.98
CA GLU A 90 -17.98 15.62 0.35
C GLU A 90 -17.42 15.44 -1.08
N PRO A 91 -17.48 16.44 -2.00
CA PRO A 91 -16.88 16.29 -3.32
C PRO A 91 -15.35 16.27 -3.29
N GLN A 92 -14.70 16.99 -2.37
CA GLN A 92 -13.23 16.96 -2.22
C GLN A 92 -12.76 15.61 -1.68
N ARG A 93 -13.45 15.07 -0.67
CA ARG A 93 -13.21 13.75 -0.10
C ARG A 93 -13.41 12.66 -1.15
N ARG A 94 -14.56 12.66 -1.84
CA ARG A 94 -14.87 11.70 -2.92
C ARG A 94 -13.90 11.77 -4.10
N ARG A 95 -13.43 12.97 -4.50
CA ARG A 95 -12.40 13.11 -5.55
C ARG A 95 -11.08 12.51 -5.12
N ARG A 96 -10.64 12.79 -3.89
CA ARG A 96 -9.39 12.25 -3.34
C ARG A 96 -9.47 10.74 -3.24
N GLU A 97 -10.56 10.20 -2.67
CA GLU A 97 -10.80 8.76 -2.59
C GLU A 97 -10.86 8.10 -3.97
N ARG A 98 -11.60 8.67 -4.95
CA ARG A 98 -11.63 8.15 -6.34
C ARG A 98 -10.25 8.14 -6.97
N THR A 99 -9.48 9.22 -6.91
CA THR A 99 -8.12 9.27 -7.47
C THR A 99 -7.22 8.22 -6.84
N TRP A 100 -7.30 8.01 -5.53
CA TRP A 100 -6.54 6.97 -4.84
C TRP A 100 -6.96 5.55 -5.27
N PHE A 101 -8.25 5.28 -5.42
CA PHE A 101 -8.72 3.99 -5.95
C PHE A 101 -8.27 3.76 -7.39
N PHE A 102 -8.27 4.80 -8.25
CA PHE A 102 -7.74 4.70 -9.61
C PHE A 102 -6.24 4.43 -9.64
N ILE A 103 -5.45 5.10 -8.78
CA ILE A 103 -4.00 4.86 -8.65
C ILE A 103 -3.73 3.45 -8.13
N ALA A 104 -4.44 2.99 -7.11
CA ALA A 104 -4.28 1.64 -6.58
C ALA A 104 -4.70 0.57 -7.61
N GLY A 105 -5.75 0.84 -8.39
CA GLY A 105 -6.17 -0.03 -9.49
C GLY A 105 -5.16 -0.08 -10.63
N SER A 106 -4.64 1.08 -11.08
CA SER A 106 -3.65 1.15 -12.15
C SER A 106 -2.30 0.53 -11.75
N ALA A 107 -1.91 0.65 -10.47
CA ALA A 107 -0.71 0.01 -9.93
C ALA A 107 -0.77 -1.53 -10.03
N ARG A 108 -1.96 -2.15 -9.93
CA ARG A 108 -2.11 -3.60 -10.14
C ARG A 108 -1.91 -4.01 -11.59
N VAL A 109 -2.48 -3.24 -12.53
CA VAL A 109 -2.26 -3.47 -13.96
C VAL A 109 -0.77 -3.32 -14.28
N LEU A 110 -0.12 -2.31 -13.71
CA LEU A 110 1.32 -2.12 -13.84
C LEU A 110 2.12 -3.32 -13.30
N LEU A 111 1.77 -3.87 -12.12
CA LEU A 111 2.42 -5.07 -11.59
C LEU A 111 2.29 -6.27 -12.51
N VAL A 112 1.12 -6.47 -13.15
CA VAL A 112 0.93 -7.56 -14.12
C VAL A 112 1.84 -7.36 -15.33
N VAL A 113 1.90 -6.14 -15.87
CA VAL A 113 2.78 -5.82 -17.01
C VAL A 113 4.25 -6.03 -16.64
N LEU A 114 4.70 -5.54 -15.49
CA LEU A 114 6.07 -5.75 -15.00
C LEU A 114 6.37 -7.23 -14.77
N GLY A 115 5.43 -7.98 -14.19
CA GLY A 115 5.51 -9.43 -14.04
C GLY A 115 5.72 -10.14 -15.37
N LEU A 116 4.97 -9.76 -16.41
CA LEU A 116 5.15 -10.30 -17.76
C LEU A 116 6.52 -9.95 -18.36
N LEU A 117 7.00 -8.72 -18.16
CA LEU A 117 8.33 -8.30 -18.61
C LEU A 117 9.45 -9.12 -17.95
N HIS A 118 9.39 -9.31 -16.62
CA HIS A 118 10.35 -10.15 -15.90
C HIS A 118 10.28 -11.61 -16.35
N PHE A 119 9.07 -12.14 -16.53
CA PHE A 119 8.87 -13.52 -16.99
C PHE A 119 9.45 -13.72 -18.40
N ALA A 120 9.11 -12.84 -19.34
CA ALA A 120 9.60 -12.90 -20.72
C ALA A 120 11.13 -12.81 -20.78
N TRP A 121 11.73 -11.89 -20.00
CA TRP A 121 13.19 -11.78 -19.92
C TRP A 121 13.83 -13.03 -19.29
N GLY A 122 13.24 -13.59 -18.23
CA GLY A 122 13.70 -14.84 -17.64
C GLY A 122 13.67 -16.01 -18.63
N VAL A 123 12.62 -16.10 -19.45
CA VAL A 123 12.52 -17.09 -20.53
C VAL A 123 13.58 -16.86 -21.60
N GLU A 124 13.84 -15.62 -22.00
CA GLU A 124 14.89 -15.28 -22.97
C GLU A 124 16.29 -15.73 -22.49
N LEU A 125 16.59 -15.53 -21.20
CA LEU A 125 17.85 -16.01 -20.60
C LEU A 125 17.96 -17.54 -20.66
N LEU A 126 16.88 -18.28 -20.35
CA LEU A 126 16.86 -19.73 -20.42
C LEU A 126 17.01 -20.24 -21.86
N LEU A 127 16.40 -19.57 -22.83
CA LEU A 127 16.55 -19.91 -24.24
C LEU A 127 17.98 -19.65 -24.74
N GLY A 128 18.59 -18.53 -24.31
CA GLY A 128 19.99 -18.23 -24.60
C GLY A 128 20.94 -19.27 -23.99
N ALA A 129 20.70 -19.65 -22.74
CA ALA A 129 21.43 -20.72 -22.04
C ALA A 129 21.31 -22.08 -22.76
N GLY A 130 20.09 -22.46 -23.16
CA GLY A 130 19.85 -23.69 -23.92
C GLY A 130 20.50 -23.68 -25.30
N GLY A 131 20.53 -22.52 -25.97
CA GLY A 131 21.25 -22.33 -27.23
C GLY A 131 22.75 -22.52 -27.08
N ALA A 132 23.36 -21.93 -26.05
CA ALA A 132 24.79 -22.10 -25.74
C ALA A 132 25.13 -23.57 -25.44
N MET A 133 24.28 -24.27 -24.66
CA MET A 133 24.44 -25.70 -24.38
C MET A 133 24.35 -26.55 -25.64
N THR A 134 23.42 -26.24 -26.54
CA THR A 134 23.29 -26.92 -27.84
C THR A 134 24.54 -26.72 -28.69
N GLN A 135 25.05 -25.48 -28.77
CA GLN A 135 26.25 -25.16 -29.54
C GLN A 135 27.48 -25.88 -28.99
N ALA A 136 27.67 -25.89 -27.68
CA ALA A 136 28.78 -26.60 -27.05
C ALA A 136 28.72 -28.11 -27.27
N ALA A 137 27.53 -28.72 -27.29
CA ALA A 137 27.36 -30.13 -27.63
C ALA A 137 27.75 -30.42 -29.10
N VAL A 138 27.45 -29.50 -30.02
CA VAL A 138 27.87 -29.60 -31.43
C VAL A 138 29.40 -29.47 -31.55
N ASP A 139 30.00 -28.49 -30.87
CA ASP A 139 31.45 -28.26 -30.90
C ASP A 139 32.22 -29.44 -30.27
N ALA A 140 31.71 -30.01 -29.18
CA ALA A 140 32.28 -31.21 -28.56
C ALA A 140 32.15 -32.44 -29.47
N GLY A 141 31.01 -32.61 -30.15
CA GLY A 141 30.83 -33.67 -31.16
C GLY A 141 31.77 -33.51 -32.36
N ALA A 142 32.00 -32.28 -32.81
CA ALA A 142 32.98 -31.97 -33.83
C ALA A 142 34.42 -32.26 -33.35
N ALA A 143 34.77 -31.87 -32.12
CA ALA A 143 36.09 -32.14 -31.52
C ALA A 143 36.37 -33.64 -31.34
N ALA A 144 35.36 -34.43 -30.96
CA ALA A 144 35.45 -35.89 -30.87
C ALA A 144 35.74 -36.54 -32.23
N SER A 145 35.26 -35.94 -33.34
CA SER A 145 35.55 -36.40 -34.70
C SER A 145 36.98 -36.10 -35.18
N VAL A 146 37.69 -35.17 -34.53
CA VAL A 146 39.05 -34.72 -34.90
C VAL A 146 40.16 -35.37 -34.06
N GLY A 147 39.81 -36.26 -33.11
CA GLY A 147 40.78 -37.11 -32.41
C GLY A 147 41.49 -36.47 -31.21
N ALA A 148 40.89 -35.44 -30.59
CA ALA A 148 41.33 -34.94 -29.28
C ALA A 148 41.23 -36.05 -28.22
N GLU A 149 42.14 -36.09 -27.24
CA GLU A 149 42.03 -37.00 -26.08
C GLU A 149 40.73 -36.68 -25.33
N SER A 150 39.71 -37.49 -25.65
CA SER A 150 38.30 -37.13 -25.48
C SER A 150 37.87 -36.84 -24.04
N GLY A 151 38.62 -37.30 -23.04
CA GLY A 151 38.28 -37.12 -21.62
C GLY A 151 38.58 -35.71 -21.09
N GLU A 152 39.80 -35.21 -21.32
CA GLU A 152 40.25 -33.93 -20.72
C GLU A 152 39.71 -32.71 -21.48
N ALA A 153 39.63 -32.81 -22.81
CA ALA A 153 39.00 -31.77 -23.63
C ALA A 153 37.48 -31.67 -23.39
N ALA A 154 36.79 -32.79 -23.17
CA ALA A 154 35.37 -32.77 -22.82
C ALA A 154 35.11 -32.23 -21.42
N ALA A 155 35.99 -32.54 -20.45
CA ALA A 155 35.90 -31.99 -19.10
C ALA A 155 36.11 -30.47 -19.10
N ALA A 156 37.13 -29.96 -19.78
CA ALA A 156 37.37 -28.52 -19.90
C ALA A 156 36.25 -27.78 -20.65
N ALA A 157 35.67 -28.40 -21.69
CA ALA A 157 34.52 -27.84 -22.40
C ALA A 157 33.25 -27.81 -21.53
N ALA A 158 33.03 -28.84 -20.71
CA ALA A 158 31.92 -28.87 -19.76
C ALA A 158 32.06 -27.80 -18.67
N GLU A 159 33.27 -27.58 -18.15
CA GLU A 159 33.55 -26.54 -17.15
C GLU A 159 33.38 -25.13 -17.73
N ALA A 160 33.91 -24.87 -18.93
CA ALA A 160 33.69 -23.59 -19.61
C ALA A 160 32.21 -23.33 -19.93
N LEU A 161 31.45 -24.39 -20.25
CA LEU A 161 30.02 -24.30 -20.49
C LEU A 161 29.26 -23.95 -19.20
N ASP A 162 29.60 -24.61 -18.09
CA ASP A 162 28.99 -24.35 -16.79
C ASP A 162 29.24 -22.89 -16.35
N GLU A 163 30.46 -22.39 -16.50
CA GLU A 163 30.83 -21.00 -16.17
C GLU A 163 30.03 -19.97 -16.99
N MET A 164 29.72 -20.27 -18.26
CA MET A 164 28.88 -19.40 -19.10
C MET A 164 27.38 -19.53 -18.79
N VAL A 165 26.90 -20.74 -18.50
CA VAL A 165 25.46 -21.05 -18.41
C VAL A 165 24.90 -20.82 -17.02
N ALA A 166 25.61 -21.25 -15.96
CA ALA A 166 25.16 -21.15 -14.58
C ALA A 166 24.64 -19.73 -14.19
N PRO A 167 25.38 -18.62 -14.45
CA PRO A 167 24.91 -17.30 -14.06
C PRO A 167 23.62 -16.88 -14.78
N SER A 168 23.41 -17.33 -16.02
CA SER A 168 22.20 -17.03 -16.79
C SER A 168 20.98 -17.78 -16.25
N VAL A 169 21.16 -19.03 -15.81
CA VAL A 169 20.11 -19.87 -15.21
C VAL A 169 19.71 -19.31 -13.84
N ASP A 170 20.68 -18.95 -13.01
CA ASP A 170 20.41 -18.32 -11.71
C ASP A 170 19.67 -16.99 -11.86
N ALA A 171 20.13 -16.15 -12.80
CA ALA A 171 19.49 -14.88 -13.09
C ALA A 171 18.07 -15.03 -13.68
N ALA A 172 17.82 -16.11 -14.44
CA ALA A 172 16.49 -16.45 -14.93
C ALA A 172 15.58 -16.87 -13.77
N ALA A 173 16.04 -17.76 -12.90
CA ALA A 173 15.28 -18.24 -11.74
C ALA A 173 14.82 -17.08 -10.85
N ILE A 174 15.71 -16.13 -10.55
CA ILE A 174 15.38 -14.94 -9.76
C ILE A 174 14.30 -14.09 -10.47
N ARG A 175 14.41 -13.86 -11.79
CA ARG A 175 13.41 -13.10 -12.56
C ARG A 175 12.05 -13.80 -12.56
N MET A 176 12.02 -15.13 -12.71
CA MET A 176 10.79 -15.90 -12.65
C MET A 176 10.15 -15.81 -11.26
N ALA A 177 10.95 -15.89 -10.20
CA ALA A 177 10.47 -15.73 -8.82
C ALA A 177 9.85 -14.34 -8.60
N PHE A 178 10.48 -13.29 -9.12
CA PHE A 178 9.91 -11.95 -9.08
C PHE A 178 8.62 -11.83 -9.89
N ALA A 179 8.55 -12.41 -11.09
CA ALA A 179 7.31 -12.44 -11.88
C ALA A 179 6.16 -13.08 -11.09
N VAL A 180 6.38 -14.25 -10.50
CA VAL A 180 5.36 -14.96 -9.70
C VAL A 180 4.92 -14.13 -8.49
N GLY A 181 5.86 -13.52 -7.76
CA GLY A 181 5.51 -12.68 -6.62
C GLY A 181 4.68 -11.45 -7.00
N MET A 182 4.97 -10.81 -8.15
CA MET A 182 4.17 -9.69 -8.65
C MET A 182 2.76 -10.13 -9.10
N PHE A 183 2.63 -11.28 -9.77
CA PHE A 183 1.31 -11.83 -10.12
C PHE A 183 0.49 -12.16 -8.88
N TRP A 184 1.14 -12.73 -7.86
CA TRP A 184 0.49 -13.02 -6.58
C TRP A 184 0.04 -11.73 -5.87
N ALA A 185 0.90 -10.72 -5.80
CA ALA A 185 0.57 -9.42 -5.20
C ALA A 185 -0.55 -8.69 -5.97
N ALA A 186 -0.61 -8.83 -7.30
CA ALA A 186 -1.66 -8.27 -8.14
C ALA A 186 -3.03 -8.94 -7.87
N TRP A 187 -3.06 -10.27 -7.68
CA TRP A 187 -4.28 -11.00 -7.31
C TRP A 187 -4.70 -10.68 -5.87
N ARG A 188 -3.77 -10.74 -4.91
CA ARG A 188 -4.05 -10.55 -3.48
C ARG A 188 -3.23 -9.38 -2.90
N PRO A 189 -3.74 -8.14 -2.97
CA PRO A 189 -3.01 -6.94 -2.54
C PRO A 189 -2.51 -6.96 -1.10
N ARG A 190 -3.22 -7.67 -0.21
CA ARG A 190 -2.79 -7.88 1.18
C ARG A 190 -1.43 -8.56 1.29
N ALA A 191 -1.03 -9.37 0.31
CA ALA A 191 0.28 -10.02 0.27
C ALA A 191 1.43 -9.05 -0.04
N ALA A 192 1.14 -7.89 -0.64
CA ALA A 192 2.18 -6.89 -0.98
C ALA A 192 2.94 -6.38 0.25
N MET A 193 2.29 -6.36 1.44
CA MET A 193 2.93 -5.95 2.69
C MET A 193 4.17 -6.79 3.02
N GLY A 194 4.06 -8.12 2.88
CA GLY A 194 5.17 -9.04 3.19
C GLY A 194 6.26 -9.05 2.12
N MET A 195 5.91 -8.74 0.87
CA MET A 195 6.84 -8.82 -0.27
C MET A 195 7.61 -7.51 -0.51
N THR A 196 7.05 -6.35 -0.14
CA THR A 196 7.68 -5.03 -0.34
C THR A 196 9.09 -4.94 0.22
N PRO A 197 9.39 -5.41 1.46
CA PRO A 197 10.76 -5.37 1.99
C PRO A 197 11.74 -6.20 1.16
N VAL A 198 11.32 -7.35 0.63
CA VAL A 198 12.18 -8.24 -0.16
C VAL A 198 12.54 -7.60 -1.50
N TYR A 199 11.55 -7.07 -2.23
CA TYR A 199 11.78 -6.40 -3.52
C TYR A 199 12.52 -5.08 -3.33
N GLY A 200 12.19 -4.34 -2.27
CA GLY A 200 12.87 -3.10 -1.92
C GLY A 200 14.35 -3.33 -1.58
N ALA A 201 14.66 -4.36 -0.79
CA ALA A 201 16.04 -4.75 -0.50
C ALA A 201 16.79 -5.17 -1.76
N ALA A 202 16.19 -6.03 -2.58
CA ALA A 202 16.78 -6.45 -3.85
C ALA A 202 17.11 -5.24 -4.75
N ALA A 203 16.16 -4.33 -4.95
CA ALA A 203 16.39 -3.11 -5.73
C ALA A 203 17.49 -2.23 -5.13
N MET A 204 17.50 -2.02 -3.81
CA MET A 204 18.52 -1.20 -3.13
C MET A 204 19.92 -1.79 -3.25
N PHE A 205 20.08 -3.09 -3.01
CA PHE A 205 21.37 -3.76 -3.19
C PHE A 205 21.82 -3.73 -4.66
N SER A 206 20.90 -3.97 -5.61
CA SER A 206 21.22 -3.84 -7.04
C SER A 206 21.67 -2.43 -7.41
N ILE A 207 21.08 -1.37 -6.84
CA ILE A 207 21.54 0.02 -7.05
C ILE A 207 22.97 0.20 -6.52
N GLY A 208 23.27 -0.40 -5.36
CA GLY A 208 24.62 -0.41 -4.79
C GLY A 208 25.64 -1.08 -5.71
N PHE A 209 25.34 -2.27 -6.23
CA PHE A 209 26.22 -2.98 -7.18
C PHE A 209 26.37 -2.22 -8.50
N ALA A 210 25.30 -1.64 -9.04
CA ALA A 210 25.38 -0.79 -10.22
C ALA A 210 26.27 0.44 -10.01
N THR A 211 26.33 0.98 -8.79
CA THR A 211 27.25 2.08 -8.44
C THR A 211 28.71 1.63 -8.53
N ARG A 212 29.04 0.41 -8.09
CA ARG A 212 30.37 -0.17 -8.27
C ARG A 212 30.71 -0.30 -9.75
N ASP A 213 29.81 -0.85 -10.55
CA ASP A 213 30.06 -1.10 -11.98
C ASP A 213 30.17 0.21 -12.77
N LEU A 214 29.48 1.26 -12.33
CA LEU A 214 29.65 2.62 -12.85
C LEU A 214 31.06 3.16 -12.55
N VAL A 215 31.57 2.98 -11.32
CA VAL A 215 32.91 3.43 -10.92
C VAL A 215 34.00 2.66 -11.68
N LEU A 216 33.79 1.37 -11.92
CA LEU A 216 34.70 0.53 -12.70
C LEU A 216 34.60 0.76 -14.22
N GLY A 217 33.62 1.54 -14.68
CA GLY A 217 33.37 1.78 -16.10
C GLY A 217 32.86 0.54 -16.86
N THR A 218 32.34 -0.46 -16.15
CA THR A 218 31.83 -1.71 -16.72
C THR A 218 30.33 -1.69 -16.98
N LEU A 219 29.63 -0.63 -16.53
CA LEU A 219 28.17 -0.53 -16.62
C LEU A 219 27.67 -0.57 -18.08
N GLN A 220 26.88 -1.60 -18.41
CA GLN A 220 26.25 -1.76 -19.73
C GLN A 220 24.81 -1.22 -19.73
N PHE A 221 24.26 -0.98 -20.93
CA PHE A 221 22.85 -0.60 -21.08
C PHE A 221 21.88 -1.64 -20.48
N THR A 222 22.19 -2.92 -20.66
CA THR A 222 21.42 -4.05 -20.13
C THR A 222 21.35 -4.04 -18.60
N ASP A 223 22.43 -3.62 -17.92
CA ASP A 223 22.49 -3.51 -16.46
C ASP A 223 21.57 -2.40 -15.97
N VAL A 224 21.59 -1.24 -16.66
CA VAL A 224 20.71 -0.10 -16.36
C VAL A 224 19.25 -0.48 -16.58
N ALA A 225 18.92 -1.16 -17.67
CA ALA A 225 17.57 -1.62 -17.95
C ALA A 225 17.07 -2.62 -16.88
N THR A 226 17.93 -3.56 -16.46
CA THR A 226 17.63 -4.52 -15.39
C THR A 226 17.38 -3.79 -14.07
N LEU A 227 18.24 -2.82 -13.73
CA LEU A 227 18.11 -2.02 -12.52
C LEU A 227 16.82 -1.20 -12.51
N ALA A 228 16.52 -0.51 -13.61
CA ALA A 228 15.33 0.30 -13.75
C ALA A 228 14.07 -0.56 -13.62
N LEU A 229 14.04 -1.72 -14.28
CA LEU A 229 12.93 -2.66 -14.19
C LEU A 229 12.70 -3.12 -12.74
N MET A 230 13.78 -3.44 -12.01
CA MET A 230 13.67 -3.86 -10.61
C MET A 230 13.22 -2.73 -9.68
N ALA A 231 13.77 -1.53 -9.84
CA ALA A 231 13.39 -0.35 -9.07
C ALA A 231 11.92 0.02 -9.28
N VAL A 232 11.45 0.04 -10.53
CA VAL A 232 10.04 0.31 -10.88
C VAL A 232 9.13 -0.77 -10.30
N SER A 233 9.54 -2.04 -10.30
CA SER A 233 8.79 -3.14 -9.68
C SER A 233 8.64 -2.96 -8.17
N ALA A 234 9.72 -2.62 -7.47
CA ALA A 234 9.68 -2.34 -6.03
C ALA A 234 8.77 -1.14 -5.69
N ILE A 235 8.84 -0.06 -6.49
CA ILE A 235 7.97 1.12 -6.33
C ILE A 235 6.51 0.75 -6.57
N ALA A 236 6.20 0.04 -7.66
CA ALA A 236 4.83 -0.38 -7.98
C ALA A 236 4.24 -1.26 -6.87
N LEU A 237 5.03 -2.17 -6.30
CA LEU A 237 4.62 -3.02 -5.19
C LEU A 237 4.34 -2.20 -3.92
N GLY A 238 5.22 -1.23 -3.61
CA GLY A 238 5.02 -0.28 -2.52
C GLY A 238 3.76 0.57 -2.69
N LEU A 239 3.43 0.98 -3.92
CA LEU A 239 2.19 1.70 -4.23
C LEU A 239 0.95 0.81 -4.04
N VAL A 240 1.00 -0.47 -4.43
CA VAL A 240 -0.09 -1.42 -4.17
C VAL A 240 -0.28 -1.66 -2.67
N TRP A 241 0.82 -1.75 -1.92
CA TRP A 241 0.77 -1.86 -0.46
C TRP A 241 0.15 -0.61 0.17
N LEU A 242 0.60 0.59 -0.20
CA LEU A 242 0.04 1.87 0.28
C LEU A 242 -1.43 2.05 -0.12
N GLY A 243 -1.82 1.57 -1.31
CA GLY A 243 -3.20 1.60 -1.79
C GLY A 243 -4.18 0.76 -0.97
N GLY A 244 -3.68 -0.12 -0.09
CA GLY A 244 -4.48 -0.82 0.91
C GLY A 244 -4.89 0.05 2.11
N TYR A 245 -4.27 1.21 2.30
CA TYR A 245 -4.55 2.14 3.40
C TYR A 245 -5.29 3.37 2.90
N THR A 246 -6.20 3.91 3.73
CA THR A 246 -6.86 5.18 3.41
C THR A 246 -5.85 6.33 3.57
N PRO A 247 -5.92 7.39 2.74
CA PRO A 247 -5.05 8.55 2.87
C PRO A 247 -5.22 9.29 4.22
N ALA A 248 -6.35 9.08 4.91
CA ALA A 248 -6.57 9.56 6.27
C ALA A 248 -5.76 8.76 7.30
N ALA A 249 -5.76 7.43 7.21
CA ALA A 249 -4.97 6.55 8.09
C ALA A 249 -3.47 6.83 7.96
N MET A 250 -2.98 7.02 6.73
CA MET A 250 -1.56 7.34 6.49
C MET A 250 -1.17 8.72 7.05
N ALA A 251 -2.06 9.72 6.95
CA ALA A 251 -1.83 11.03 7.55
C ALA A 251 -1.84 10.99 9.09
N GLN A 252 -2.66 10.13 9.69
CA GLN A 252 -2.66 9.89 11.14
C GLN A 252 -1.39 9.17 11.60
N ALA A 253 -0.96 8.12 10.89
CA ALA A 253 0.27 7.40 11.17
C ALA A 253 1.51 8.31 11.08
N TRP A 254 1.57 9.17 10.05
CA TRP A 254 2.65 10.16 9.92
C TRP A 254 2.63 11.19 11.05
N ARG A 255 1.44 11.64 11.48
CA ARG A 255 1.31 12.55 12.62
C ARG A 255 1.83 11.91 13.92
N ALA A 256 1.42 10.65 14.18
CA ALA A 256 1.91 9.88 15.31
C ALA A 256 3.44 9.69 15.27
N ALA A 257 4.00 9.33 14.12
CA ALA A 257 5.44 9.19 13.93
C ALA A 257 6.20 10.52 14.10
N SER A 258 5.59 11.64 13.69
CA SER A 258 6.16 12.99 13.86
C SER A 258 6.06 13.53 15.30
N GLY A 259 5.60 12.74 16.27
CA GLY A 259 5.41 13.16 17.65
C GLY A 259 4.38 14.28 17.83
N ARG A 260 3.54 14.52 16.81
CA ARG A 260 2.47 15.51 16.91
C ARG A 260 1.35 14.89 17.73
N PRO A 261 0.96 15.49 18.88
CA PRO A 261 -0.10 14.94 19.70
C PRO A 261 -1.37 14.81 18.86
N VAL A 262 -2.02 13.66 18.98
CA VAL A 262 -3.39 13.50 18.53
C VAL A 262 -4.21 14.44 19.41
N ARG A 263 -4.66 15.58 18.85
CA ARG A 263 -5.53 16.51 19.58
C ARG A 263 -6.78 15.74 19.99
N GLY A 264 -6.93 15.50 21.29
CA GLY A 264 -7.98 14.67 21.88
C GLY A 264 -7.88 14.49 23.39
N LEU A 265 -6.68 14.48 23.99
CA LEU A 265 -6.58 14.62 25.45
C LEU A 265 -6.56 16.09 25.85
N PRO A 266 -7.51 16.58 26.67
CA PRO A 266 -7.34 17.85 27.35
C PRO A 266 -6.07 17.76 28.20
N GLY A 267 -5.11 18.64 27.90
CA GLY A 267 -3.91 18.78 28.72
C GLY A 267 -4.32 19.16 30.13
N GLU A 268 -3.70 18.48 31.09
CA GLU A 268 -3.67 18.90 32.48
C GLU A 268 -3.19 20.35 32.53
N LEU A 269 -4.04 21.22 33.07
CA LEU A 269 -3.74 22.61 33.35
C LEU A 269 -2.95 22.65 34.66
N GLU A 270 -1.65 22.90 34.57
CA GLU A 270 -0.90 23.59 35.64
C GLU A 270 -1.00 25.12 35.42
#